data_AF-A0A931C971-F1
#
_entry.id   AF-A0A931C971-F1
#
_cell.length_a   1.000
_cell.length_b   1.000
_cell.length_c   1.000
_cell.angle_alpha   90.00
_cell.angle_beta   90.00
_cell.angle_gamma   90.00
#
_symmetry.space_group_name_H-M   'P 1'
#
loop_
_entity.id
_entity.type
_entity.pdbx_description
1 polymer ?
#
loop_
_entity_poly.entity_id
_entity_poly.type
_entity_poly.pdbx_seq_one_letter_code
_entity_poly.pdbx_strand_id
1 'polypeptide(L)'
;MNPPSRDLIRRIVFDPGFWDGYLDRDDEEDPPEWTSLSLLTAGERTLGLEVMLHPTLMRVILRHGDAELPQLGYDDAAEAYLPWIFRWDELDRIARLAALRDPDLRHPGPFVALLSRFTPMTTSEERAVAQPVLAAALRALDGEPLAYHLEHWDNCAAQGGYRWVQDGGGWVLQGEYTMRERANPEFPHRDLAVFMGDVDAALAATVEPGWRAVARAEADPAELARRLGAAGCEHPVILRALVDAVDAYETGWVLDLLRG
;
A
#
# COMPACT_ATOMS: atom_id res chain seq x y z
N MET A 1 14.24 -17.13 9.36
CA MET A 1 12.83 -17.12 9.78
C MET A 1 12.02 -17.41 8.53
N ASN A 2 11.13 -18.42 8.51
CA ASN A 2 10.28 -18.63 7.33
C ASN A 2 9.41 -17.38 7.14
N PRO A 3 9.31 -16.82 5.92
CA PRO A 3 8.40 -15.72 5.69
C PRO A 3 6.99 -16.18 6.11
N PRO A 4 6.23 -15.31 6.77
CA PRO A 4 4.81 -15.51 7.02
C PRO A 4 4.14 -16.11 5.79
N SER A 5 3.47 -17.25 5.96
CA SER A 5 2.59 -17.74 4.91
C SER A 5 1.52 -16.70 4.63
N ARG A 6 1.01 -16.68 3.40
CA ARG A 6 -0.17 -15.88 3.01
C ARG A 6 -1.30 -15.97 4.04
N ASP A 7 -1.46 -17.12 4.68
CA ASP A 7 -2.43 -17.37 5.75
C ASP A 7 -2.19 -16.52 7.02
N LEU A 8 -0.94 -16.24 7.37
CA LEU A 8 -0.62 -15.40 8.53
C LEU A 8 -1.04 -13.94 8.28
N ILE A 9 -0.76 -13.42 7.09
CA ILE A 9 -1.18 -12.06 6.69
C ILE A 9 -2.70 -11.97 6.73
N ARG A 10 -3.40 -12.95 6.14
CA ARG A 10 -4.87 -13.01 6.20
C ARG A 10 -5.37 -13.02 7.63
N ARG A 11 -4.83 -13.92 8.46
CA ARG A 11 -5.25 -14.04 9.85
C ARG A 11 -5.12 -12.72 10.57
N ILE A 12 -4.02 -12.01 10.38
CA ILE A 12 -3.74 -10.74 11.07
C ILE A 12 -4.58 -9.60 10.50
N VAL A 13 -4.59 -9.44 9.18
CA VAL A 13 -5.34 -8.38 8.50
C VAL A 13 -6.85 -8.49 8.68
N PHE A 14 -7.38 -9.69 8.91
CA PHE A 14 -8.81 -9.89 9.13
C PHE A 14 -9.15 -10.21 10.59
N ASP A 15 -8.18 -10.12 11.51
CA ASP A 15 -8.44 -10.19 12.95
C ASP A 15 -8.79 -8.79 13.47
N PRO A 16 -10.02 -8.58 14.01
CA PRO A 16 -10.39 -7.32 14.62
C PRO A 16 -9.44 -6.89 15.74
N GLY A 17 -8.93 -7.85 16.53
CA GLY A 17 -8.03 -7.55 17.64
C GLY A 17 -6.66 -7.03 17.19
N PHE A 18 -6.21 -7.40 15.99
CA PHE A 18 -5.01 -6.80 15.40
C PHE A 18 -5.22 -5.32 15.12
N TRP A 19 -6.35 -4.94 14.52
CA TRP A 19 -6.63 -3.53 14.21
C TRP A 19 -6.84 -2.71 15.48
N ASP A 20 -7.47 -3.28 16.50
CA ASP A 20 -7.59 -2.61 17.80
C ASP A 20 -6.19 -2.30 18.35
N GLY A 21 -5.27 -3.28 18.46
CA GLY A 21 -3.92 -3.03 18.96
C GLY A 21 -2.99 -2.27 17.99
N TYR A 22 -3.24 -2.32 16.68
CA TYR A 22 -2.45 -1.58 15.67
C TYR A 22 -2.75 -0.07 15.72
N LEU A 23 -3.95 0.26 16.18
CA LEU A 23 -4.50 1.62 16.27
C LEU A 23 -4.40 2.18 17.67
N ASP A 24 -4.64 1.36 18.68
CA ASP A 24 -4.53 1.74 20.08
C ASP A 24 -3.05 1.95 20.45
N ARG A 25 -2.81 2.97 21.29
CA ARG A 25 -1.49 3.31 21.84
C ARG A 25 -1.40 2.96 23.32
N ASP A 26 -2.41 2.28 23.88
CA ASP A 26 -2.44 1.97 25.29
C ASP A 26 -1.26 1.07 25.72
N ASP A 27 -0.67 1.45 26.85
CA ASP A 27 0.54 0.89 27.47
C ASP A 27 0.28 -0.48 28.15
N GLU A 28 -0.48 -1.39 27.52
CA GLU A 28 -0.64 -2.74 28.10
C GLU A 28 0.68 -3.54 28.04
N GLU A 29 1.03 -4.17 29.16
CA GLU A 29 2.31 -4.85 29.43
C GLU A 29 2.39 -6.27 28.82
N ASP A 30 1.96 -6.46 27.58
CA ASP A 30 2.24 -7.72 26.89
C ASP A 30 3.74 -7.78 26.50
N PRO A 31 4.38 -8.97 26.56
CA PRO A 31 5.77 -9.11 26.19
C PRO A 31 5.97 -8.74 24.72
N PRO A 32 7.03 -7.98 24.38
CA PRO A 32 7.26 -7.50 23.03
C PRO A 32 7.54 -8.66 22.07
N GLU A 33 6.56 -9.02 21.24
CA GLU A 33 6.71 -10.01 20.16
C GLU A 33 6.61 -9.34 18.79
N TRP A 34 7.68 -9.44 18.00
CA TRP A 34 7.68 -8.99 16.62
C TRP A 34 6.92 -9.98 15.74
N THR A 35 5.90 -9.49 15.05
CA THR A 35 5.25 -10.19 13.96
C THR A 35 5.76 -9.64 12.63
N SER A 36 6.55 -10.43 11.90
CA SER A 36 6.93 -10.09 10.53
C SER A 36 5.76 -10.42 9.59
N LEU A 37 5.55 -9.62 8.55
CA LEU A 37 4.55 -9.78 7.49
C LEU A 37 5.26 -9.65 6.14
N SER A 38 5.09 -10.60 5.23
CA SER A 38 5.63 -10.52 3.86
C SER A 38 4.57 -10.02 2.90
N LEU A 39 4.45 -8.70 2.77
CA LEU A 39 3.34 -8.04 2.09
C LEU A 39 3.31 -8.32 0.58
N LEU A 40 4.40 -8.08 -0.14
CA LEU A 40 4.40 -8.15 -1.61
C LEU A 40 5.79 -8.46 -2.19
N THR A 41 5.87 -9.45 -3.08
CA THR A 41 7.13 -9.81 -3.79
C THR A 41 7.14 -9.37 -5.25
N ALA A 42 7.82 -8.30 -5.62
CA ALA A 42 7.97 -7.89 -7.03
C ALA A 42 9.40 -8.17 -7.51
N GLY A 43 9.52 -8.90 -8.62
CA GLY A 43 10.82 -9.40 -9.09
C GLY A 43 11.48 -10.30 -8.03
N GLU A 44 12.73 -9.98 -7.69
CA GLU A 44 13.51 -10.67 -6.65
C GLU A 44 13.39 -10.02 -5.26
N ARG A 45 12.53 -8.99 -5.13
CA ARG A 45 12.41 -8.19 -3.90
C ARG A 45 11.08 -8.40 -3.21
N THR A 46 11.11 -8.45 -1.89
CA THR A 46 9.91 -8.58 -1.04
C THR A 46 9.79 -7.40 -0.10
N LEU A 47 8.70 -6.66 -0.22
CA LEU A 47 8.26 -5.68 0.77
C LEU A 47 7.68 -6.41 1.97
N GLY A 48 8.17 -6.09 3.15
CA GLY A 48 7.68 -6.61 4.42
C GLY A 48 7.33 -5.50 5.41
N LEU A 49 6.52 -5.86 6.40
CA LEU A 49 6.19 -5.03 7.55
C LEU A 49 6.41 -5.86 8.80
N GLU A 50 7.23 -5.37 9.71
CA GLU A 50 7.36 -5.95 11.05
C GLU A 50 6.57 -5.10 12.02
N VAL A 51 5.72 -5.74 12.82
CA VAL A 51 4.82 -5.09 13.76
C VAL A 51 5.04 -5.67 15.14
N MET A 52 5.24 -4.80 16.11
CA MET A 52 5.09 -5.07 17.53
C MET A 52 3.90 -4.23 17.99
N LEU A 53 2.87 -4.84 18.56
CA LEU A 53 1.68 -4.11 18.98
C LEU A 53 1.90 -3.41 20.33
N HIS A 54 2.71 -4.01 21.22
CA HIS A 54 3.03 -3.48 22.54
C HIS A 54 4.55 -3.49 22.83
N PRO A 55 5.21 -2.32 22.95
CA PRO A 55 4.72 -1.02 22.48
C PRO A 55 4.50 -1.02 20.96
N THR A 56 3.66 -0.14 20.44
CA THR A 56 3.36 -0.05 19.01
C THR A 56 4.60 0.40 18.22
N LEU A 57 5.38 -0.56 17.72
CA LEU A 57 6.56 -0.34 16.90
C LEU A 57 6.39 -1.02 15.54
N MET A 58 6.72 -0.31 14.46
CA MET A 58 6.54 -0.83 13.11
C MET A 58 7.74 -0.54 12.23
N ARG A 59 8.20 -1.53 11.47
CA ARG A 59 9.30 -1.39 10.51
C ARG A 59 8.86 -1.82 9.13
N VAL A 60 9.06 -0.96 8.14
CA VAL A 60 8.94 -1.35 6.75
C VAL A 60 10.32 -1.76 6.27
N ILE A 61 10.39 -2.95 5.68
CA ILE A 61 11.63 -3.57 5.25
C ILE A 61 11.51 -4.02 3.80
N LEU A 62 12.64 -3.99 3.11
CA LEU A 62 12.77 -4.57 1.78
C LEU A 62 13.75 -5.73 1.89
N ARG A 63 13.46 -6.86 1.25
CA ARG A 63 14.34 -8.02 1.20
C ARG A 63 14.71 -8.31 -0.25
N HIS A 64 15.92 -8.82 -0.49
CA HIS A 64 16.35 -9.34 -1.80
C HIS A 64 16.75 -10.81 -1.62
N GLY A 65 15.89 -11.72 -2.08
CA GLY A 65 16.00 -13.14 -1.71
C GLY A 65 15.95 -13.31 -0.19
N ASP A 66 16.90 -14.06 0.37
CA ASP A 66 17.02 -14.26 1.82
C ASP A 66 17.82 -13.14 2.53
N ALA A 67 18.38 -12.19 1.79
CA ALA A 67 19.09 -11.06 2.36
C ALA A 67 18.10 -9.96 2.78
N GLU A 68 18.16 -9.57 4.05
CA GLU A 68 17.49 -8.38 4.53
C GLU A 68 18.23 -7.14 4.01
N LEU A 69 17.54 -6.29 3.24
CA LEU A 69 18.07 -4.97 2.86
C LEU A 69 17.79 -3.96 3.98
N PRO A 70 18.38 -2.75 3.93
CA PRO A 70 18.14 -1.74 4.95
C PRO A 70 16.65 -1.43 5.15
N GLN A 71 16.29 -1.17 6.40
CA GLN A 71 14.98 -0.67 6.80
C GLN A 71 14.59 0.53 5.93
N LEU A 72 13.39 0.48 5.34
CA LEU A 72 12.84 1.60 4.58
C LEU A 72 12.34 2.68 5.54
N GLY A 73 11.55 2.29 6.54
CA GLY A 73 10.88 3.19 7.46
C GLY A 73 10.67 2.55 8.82
N TYR A 74 10.54 3.37 9.86
CA TYR A 74 10.22 2.93 11.20
C TYR A 74 9.29 3.93 11.89
N ASP A 75 8.29 3.42 12.58
CA ASP A 75 7.40 4.16 13.46
C ASP A 75 7.55 3.57 14.87
N ASP A 76 8.09 4.36 15.80
CA ASP A 76 8.15 4.03 17.24
C ASP A 76 7.10 4.73 18.07
N ALA A 77 6.10 5.33 17.42
CA ALA A 77 5.16 6.23 18.04
C ALA A 77 5.78 7.48 18.69
N ALA A 78 7.10 7.72 18.59
CA ALA A 78 7.73 8.93 19.09
C ALA A 78 7.57 10.08 18.08
N GLU A 79 7.27 11.27 18.57
CA GLU A 79 6.99 12.46 17.73
C GLU A 79 8.22 12.97 16.94
N ALA A 80 9.42 12.40 17.18
CA ALA A 80 10.68 12.93 16.67
C ALA A 80 11.10 12.39 15.29
N TYR A 81 10.63 11.21 14.85
CA TYR A 81 10.96 10.64 13.55
C TYR A 81 9.70 10.32 12.75
N LEU A 82 9.71 10.67 11.47
CA LEU A 82 8.57 10.45 10.61
C LEU A 82 8.80 9.19 9.76
N PRO A 83 7.87 8.21 9.80
CA PRO A 83 8.01 6.94 9.10
C PRO A 83 7.84 7.06 7.57
N TRP A 84 7.88 8.27 7.02
CA TRP A 84 7.41 8.57 5.68
C TRP A 84 8.40 8.13 4.60
N ILE A 85 7.97 7.16 3.79
CA ILE A 85 8.81 6.47 2.83
C ILE A 85 8.15 6.33 1.46
N PHE A 86 6.83 6.31 1.38
CA PHE A 86 6.11 6.13 0.11
C PHE A 86 5.41 7.41 -0.31
N ARG A 87 5.35 7.61 -1.63
CA ARG A 87 4.37 8.50 -2.23
C ARG A 87 3.02 7.79 -2.34
N TRP A 88 1.93 8.54 -2.37
CA TRP A 88 0.59 7.96 -2.48
C TRP A 88 0.39 7.13 -3.74
N ASP A 89 0.98 7.54 -4.86
CA ASP A 89 0.94 6.77 -6.12
C ASP A 89 1.76 5.48 -6.04
N GLU A 90 2.81 5.42 -5.21
CA GLU A 90 3.59 4.19 -4.99
C GLU A 90 2.81 3.21 -4.11
N LEU A 91 2.22 3.70 -3.01
CA LEU A 91 1.33 2.90 -2.15
C LEU A 91 0.17 2.31 -2.96
N ASP A 92 -0.50 3.15 -3.75
CA ASP A 92 -1.62 2.74 -4.60
C ASP A 92 -1.24 1.57 -5.52
N ARG A 93 -0.11 1.68 -6.23
CA ARG A 93 0.40 0.61 -7.10
C ARG A 93 0.76 -0.68 -6.36
N ILE A 94 1.40 -0.57 -5.19
CA ILE A 94 1.70 -1.72 -4.32
C ILE A 94 0.40 -2.43 -3.93
N ALA A 95 -0.60 -1.69 -3.48
CA ALA A 95 -1.89 -2.23 -3.04
C ALA A 95 -2.68 -2.87 -4.19
N ARG A 96 -2.69 -2.24 -5.38
CA ARG A 96 -3.30 -2.82 -6.59
C ARG A 96 -2.65 -4.16 -6.96
N LEU A 97 -1.31 -4.24 -6.97
CA LEU A 97 -0.62 -5.48 -7.31
C LEU A 97 -0.86 -6.58 -6.26
N ALA A 98 -0.92 -6.21 -4.98
CA ALA A 98 -1.28 -7.14 -3.92
C ALA A 98 -2.68 -7.73 -4.14
N ALA A 99 -3.68 -6.87 -4.44
CA ALA A 99 -5.04 -7.30 -4.72
C ALA A 99 -5.13 -8.21 -5.95
N LEU A 100 -4.40 -7.91 -7.04
CA LEU A 100 -4.39 -8.76 -8.23
C LEU A 100 -3.85 -10.17 -7.96
N ARG A 101 -2.87 -10.30 -7.07
CA ARG A 101 -2.23 -11.59 -6.75
C ARG A 101 -3.00 -12.39 -5.71
N ASP A 102 -3.77 -11.70 -4.87
CA ASP A 102 -4.62 -12.33 -3.87
C ASP A 102 -6.08 -11.91 -4.05
N PRO A 103 -6.91 -12.76 -4.69
CA PRO A 103 -8.30 -12.44 -4.94
C PRO A 103 -9.13 -12.18 -3.69
N ASP A 104 -8.74 -12.62 -2.49
CA ASP A 104 -9.52 -12.27 -1.29
C ASP A 104 -9.13 -10.91 -0.71
N LEU A 105 -8.05 -10.28 -1.22
CA LEU A 105 -7.76 -8.88 -0.96
C LEU A 105 -8.55 -7.99 -1.94
N ARG A 106 -9.04 -6.86 -1.41
CA ARG A 106 -9.66 -5.78 -2.19
C ARG A 106 -8.73 -4.56 -2.19
N HIS A 107 -8.88 -3.73 -3.21
CA HIS A 107 -8.21 -2.43 -3.29
C HIS A 107 -9.22 -1.36 -3.73
N PRO A 108 -9.38 -0.26 -2.98
CA PRO A 108 -8.71 0.06 -1.71
C PRO A 108 -9.06 -0.94 -0.59
N GLY A 109 -8.16 -1.15 0.37
CA GLY A 109 -8.31 -2.20 1.37
C GLY A 109 -7.12 -2.28 2.33
N PRO A 110 -6.89 -3.44 2.97
CA PRO A 110 -5.94 -3.56 4.08
C PRO A 110 -4.54 -3.00 3.85
N PHE A 111 -3.99 -3.18 2.65
CA PHE A 111 -2.65 -2.69 2.32
C PHE A 111 -2.57 -1.16 2.34
N VAL A 112 -3.62 -0.48 1.90
CA VAL A 112 -3.72 0.98 1.98
C VAL A 112 -3.80 1.40 3.45
N ALA A 113 -4.64 0.73 4.25
CA ALA A 113 -4.77 1.03 5.68
C ALA A 113 -3.43 0.85 6.42
N LEU A 114 -2.75 -0.29 6.25
CA LEU A 114 -1.46 -0.58 6.89
C LEU A 114 -0.39 0.44 6.50
N LEU A 115 -0.19 0.66 5.20
CA LEU A 115 0.96 1.43 4.72
C LEU A 115 0.68 2.94 4.63
N SER A 116 -0.55 3.41 4.85
CA SER A 116 -0.89 4.84 4.89
C SER A 116 -0.07 5.62 5.93
N ARG A 117 0.23 5.00 7.07
CA ARG A 117 1.12 5.52 8.13
C ARG A 117 2.49 5.92 7.61
N PHE A 118 2.96 5.25 6.56
CA PHE A 118 4.26 5.43 5.92
C PHE A 118 4.19 6.33 4.67
N THR A 119 3.03 6.96 4.41
CA THR A 119 2.69 7.62 3.13
C THR A 119 2.04 8.99 3.37
N PRO A 120 2.83 10.06 3.57
CA PRO A 120 2.28 11.37 3.93
C PRO A 120 1.52 12.05 2.78
N MET A 121 0.45 12.78 3.12
CA MET A 121 -0.20 13.72 2.21
C MET A 121 0.49 15.10 2.30
N THR A 122 1.44 15.38 1.39
CA THR A 122 2.30 16.58 1.46
C THR A 122 1.66 17.83 0.87
N THR A 123 0.61 17.67 0.07
CA THR A 123 -0.11 18.77 -0.59
C THR A 123 -1.63 18.62 -0.44
N SER A 124 -2.37 19.72 -0.63
CA SER A 124 -3.84 19.67 -0.65
C SER A 124 -4.40 18.86 -1.83
N GLU A 125 -3.68 18.85 -2.96
CA GLU A 125 -4.06 18.05 -4.13
C GLU A 125 -3.91 16.56 -3.87
N GLU A 126 -2.75 16.13 -3.32
CA GLU A 126 -2.56 14.74 -2.89
C GLU A 126 -3.61 14.34 -1.86
N ARG A 127 -3.91 15.21 -0.89
CA ARG A 127 -4.93 14.96 0.12
C ARG A 127 -6.31 14.71 -0.47
N ALA A 128 -6.72 15.53 -1.44
CA ALA A 128 -8.00 15.39 -2.11
C ALA A 128 -8.16 14.04 -2.84
N VAL A 129 -7.04 13.43 -3.26
CA VAL A 129 -7.01 12.11 -3.91
C VAL A 129 -6.89 10.98 -2.89
N ALA A 130 -5.98 11.11 -1.93
CA ALA A 130 -5.62 10.05 -0.99
C ALA A 130 -6.65 9.81 0.11
N GLN A 131 -7.24 10.87 0.66
CA GLN A 131 -8.16 10.78 1.79
C GLN A 131 -9.42 9.94 1.46
N PRO A 132 -10.06 10.09 0.29
CA PRO A 132 -11.16 9.21 -0.10
C PRO A 132 -10.77 7.73 -0.29
N VAL A 133 -9.58 7.46 -0.85
CA VAL A 133 -9.04 6.11 -1.06
C VAL A 133 -8.80 5.42 0.28
N LEU A 134 -8.21 6.15 1.22
CA LEU A 134 -7.97 5.69 2.57
C LEU A 134 -9.28 5.46 3.35
N ALA A 135 -10.24 6.38 3.24
CA ALA A 135 -11.57 6.19 3.83
C ALA A 135 -12.28 4.95 3.26
N ALA A 136 -12.16 4.68 1.96
CA ALA A 136 -12.69 3.46 1.34
C ALA A 136 -11.99 2.20 1.87
N ALA A 137 -10.66 2.24 2.00
CA ALA A 137 -9.88 1.14 2.56
C ALA A 137 -10.32 0.79 3.99
N LEU A 138 -10.70 1.80 4.78
CA LEU A 138 -11.11 1.62 6.16
C LEU A 138 -12.52 1.10 6.35
N ARG A 139 -13.47 1.61 5.56
CA ARG A 139 -14.82 1.06 5.54
C ARG A 139 -14.81 -0.42 5.17
N ALA A 140 -13.89 -0.84 4.30
CA ALA A 140 -13.71 -2.24 3.94
C ALA A 140 -13.17 -3.12 5.10
N LEU A 141 -12.68 -2.51 6.18
CA LEU A 141 -12.19 -3.19 7.38
C LEU A 141 -13.16 -3.08 8.57
N ASP A 142 -14.34 -2.49 8.37
CA ASP A 142 -15.29 -2.12 9.46
C ASP A 142 -14.66 -1.23 10.56
N GLY A 143 -13.60 -0.49 10.24
CA GLY A 143 -12.84 0.34 11.18
C GLY A 143 -13.31 1.80 11.21
N GLU A 144 -14.21 2.16 12.13
CA GLU A 144 -14.56 3.55 12.47
C GLU A 144 -13.45 4.37 13.20
N PRO A 145 -12.48 3.80 13.97
CA PRO A 145 -11.53 4.62 14.73
C PRO A 145 -10.39 5.32 13.95
N LEU A 146 -10.18 5.02 12.66
CA LEU A 146 -8.95 5.48 11.97
C LEU A 146 -8.95 6.97 11.59
N ALA A 147 -10.11 7.64 11.57
CA ALA A 147 -10.19 9.05 11.18
C ALA A 147 -9.30 9.97 12.04
N TYR A 148 -9.19 9.68 13.34
CA TYR A 148 -8.40 10.48 14.29
C TYR A 148 -6.88 10.39 14.03
N HIS A 149 -6.35 9.18 13.81
CA HIS A 149 -4.92 8.96 13.60
C HIS A 149 -4.42 9.53 12.26
N LEU A 150 -5.28 9.49 11.24
CA LEU A 150 -4.96 10.03 9.92
C LEU A 150 -5.00 11.55 9.89
N GLU A 151 -5.97 12.16 10.59
CA GLU A 151 -5.96 13.61 10.78
C GLU A 151 -4.67 14.07 11.47
N HIS A 152 -4.17 13.33 12.47
CA HIS A 152 -2.93 13.68 13.15
C HIS A 152 -1.71 13.66 12.20
N TRP A 153 -1.47 12.56 11.47
CA TRP A 153 -0.31 12.46 10.57
C TRP A 153 -0.40 13.40 9.37
N ASP A 154 -1.59 13.57 8.81
CA ASP A 154 -1.78 14.46 7.68
C ASP A 154 -1.65 15.94 8.09
N ASN A 155 -1.99 16.29 9.33
CA ASN A 155 -1.76 17.63 9.85
C ASN A 155 -0.27 17.92 10.00
N CYS A 156 0.53 16.95 10.47
CA CYS A 156 1.98 17.09 10.54
C CYS A 156 2.62 17.32 9.16
N ALA A 157 2.17 16.58 8.13
CA ALA A 157 2.70 16.73 6.77
C ALA A 157 2.34 18.09 6.16
N ALA A 158 1.09 18.53 6.29
CA ALA A 158 0.64 19.80 5.74
C ALA A 158 1.18 21.03 6.46
N GLN A 159 1.49 20.93 7.76
CA GLN A 159 2.03 22.04 8.54
C GLN A 159 3.56 22.11 8.51
N GLY A 160 4.24 20.98 8.31
CA GLY A 160 5.70 20.86 8.43
C GLY A 160 6.51 21.22 7.18
N GLY A 161 5.89 21.71 6.12
CA GLY A 161 6.60 22.13 4.90
C GLY A 161 7.23 20.98 4.10
N TYR A 162 6.70 19.76 4.27
CA TYR A 162 7.19 18.57 3.58
C TYR A 162 6.82 18.59 2.10
N ARG A 163 7.72 18.12 1.25
CA ARG A 163 7.47 18.07 -0.20
C ARG A 163 8.23 16.96 -0.88
N TRP A 164 7.54 16.17 -1.69
CA TRP A 164 8.16 15.26 -2.64
C TRP A 164 8.86 16.02 -3.76
N VAL A 165 10.14 15.74 -3.96
CA VAL A 165 10.95 16.31 -5.03
C VAL A 165 11.63 15.20 -5.82
N GLN A 166 11.58 15.32 -7.14
CA GLN A 166 12.34 14.45 -8.02
C GLN A 166 13.76 15.01 -8.16
N ASP A 167 14.70 14.22 -7.70
CA ASP A 167 16.14 14.39 -7.83
C ASP A 167 16.60 13.41 -8.92
N GLY A 168 17.63 13.69 -9.72
CA GLY A 168 18.10 12.78 -10.78
C GLY A 168 18.38 11.30 -10.37
N GLY A 169 18.32 10.95 -9.08
CA GLY A 169 18.33 9.57 -8.56
C GLY A 169 16.97 8.97 -8.16
N GLY A 170 15.86 9.72 -8.19
CA GLY A 170 14.52 9.28 -7.80
C GLY A 170 13.74 10.34 -7.00
N TRP A 171 12.64 9.91 -6.40
CA TRP A 171 11.86 10.77 -5.50
C TRP A 171 12.46 10.77 -4.10
N VAL A 172 12.64 11.96 -3.54
CA VAL A 172 13.06 12.21 -2.15
C VAL A 172 12.03 13.09 -1.45
N LEU A 173 11.90 12.94 -0.15
CA LEU A 173 11.09 13.83 0.67
C LEU A 173 11.98 14.95 1.22
N GLN A 174 11.63 16.20 0.94
CA GLN A 174 12.24 17.34 1.60
C GLN A 174 11.45 17.66 2.88
N GLY A 175 12.15 17.81 4.00
CA GLY A 175 11.61 18.12 5.31
C GLY A 175 12.56 17.64 6.41
N GLU A 176 12.17 17.81 7.67
CA GLU A 176 12.98 17.35 8.80
C GLU A 176 12.67 15.88 9.13
N TYR A 177 13.65 15.13 9.65
CA TYR A 177 13.44 13.79 10.23
C TYR A 177 12.76 12.73 9.31
N THR A 178 12.96 12.81 7.99
CA THR A 178 12.53 11.77 7.04
C THR A 178 13.68 10.83 6.67
N MET A 179 13.38 9.54 6.54
CA MET A 179 14.36 8.56 6.08
C MET A 179 14.64 8.66 4.58
N ARG A 180 13.68 9.09 3.76
CA ARG A 180 13.80 9.12 2.29
C ARG A 180 14.38 10.45 1.79
N GLU A 181 15.50 10.87 2.37
CA GLU A 181 16.26 12.03 1.91
C GLU A 181 17.49 11.62 1.09
N ARG A 182 17.99 12.52 0.23
CA ARG A 182 19.18 12.27 -0.59
C ARG A 182 20.44 12.07 0.27
N ALA A 183 20.51 12.80 1.39
CA ALA A 183 21.68 12.81 2.25
C ALA A 183 21.81 11.55 3.10
N ASN A 184 20.74 10.75 3.23
CA ASN A 184 20.72 9.52 4.01
C ASN A 184 21.33 8.35 3.20
N PRO A 185 22.55 7.89 3.51
CA PRO A 185 23.18 6.79 2.80
C PRO A 185 22.60 5.42 3.18
N GLU A 186 21.85 5.34 4.28
CA GLU A 186 21.24 4.10 4.76
C GLU A 186 19.91 3.80 4.03
N PHE A 187 19.26 4.82 3.46
CA PHE A 187 18.04 4.62 2.70
C PHE A 187 18.33 3.95 1.35
N PRO A 188 17.73 2.78 1.05
CA PRO A 188 18.08 1.99 -0.13
C PRO A 188 17.33 2.48 -1.38
N HIS A 189 17.62 3.72 -1.80
CA HIS A 189 16.97 4.39 -2.94
C HIS A 189 16.94 3.53 -4.20
N ARG A 190 18.07 2.88 -4.52
CA ARG A 190 18.20 2.02 -5.70
C ARG A 190 17.27 0.82 -5.61
N ASP A 191 17.23 0.11 -4.49
CA ASP A 191 16.43 -1.10 -4.35
C ASP A 191 14.94 -0.79 -4.31
N LEU A 192 14.54 0.31 -3.66
CA LEU A 192 13.16 0.78 -3.73
C LEU A 192 12.76 1.13 -5.17
N ALA A 193 13.62 1.84 -5.92
CA ALA A 193 13.36 2.17 -7.31
C ALA A 193 13.22 0.93 -8.20
N VAL A 194 14.08 -0.08 -8.02
CA VAL A 194 13.96 -1.35 -8.77
C VAL A 194 12.69 -2.10 -8.37
N PHE A 195 12.38 -2.19 -7.08
CA PHE A 195 11.13 -2.81 -6.61
C PHE A 195 9.90 -2.15 -7.22
N MET A 196 9.84 -0.81 -7.25
CA MET A 196 8.72 -0.10 -7.88
C MET A 196 8.65 -0.30 -9.39
N GLY A 197 9.79 -0.41 -10.07
CA GLY A 197 9.83 -0.79 -11.49
C GLY A 197 9.31 -2.21 -11.73
N ASP A 198 9.63 -3.15 -10.85
CA ASP A 198 9.09 -4.52 -10.91
C ASP A 198 7.59 -4.56 -10.61
N VAL A 199 7.09 -3.70 -9.72
CA VAL A 199 5.65 -3.51 -9.47
C VAL A 199 4.94 -3.01 -10.72
N ASP A 200 5.47 -1.97 -11.37
CA ASP A 200 4.91 -1.39 -12.59
C ASP A 200 4.88 -2.41 -13.73
N ALA A 201 5.98 -3.15 -13.92
CA ALA A 201 6.07 -4.20 -14.93
C ALA A 201 5.05 -5.32 -14.68
N ALA A 202 4.88 -5.75 -13.42
CA ALA A 202 3.91 -6.78 -13.06
C ALA A 202 2.45 -6.31 -13.25
N LEU A 203 2.14 -5.07 -12.90
CA LEU A 203 0.82 -4.47 -13.19
C LEU A 203 0.56 -4.46 -14.70
N ALA A 204 1.50 -3.94 -15.50
CA ALA A 204 1.35 -3.86 -16.94
C ALA A 204 1.20 -5.24 -17.62
N ALA A 205 1.90 -6.25 -17.10
CA ALA A 205 1.85 -7.63 -17.58
C ALA A 205 0.53 -8.36 -17.26
N THR A 206 -0.23 -7.88 -16.27
CA THR A 206 -1.54 -8.46 -15.92
C THR A 206 -2.55 -8.32 -17.07
N VAL A 207 -2.46 -7.27 -17.88
CA VAL A 207 -3.45 -6.96 -18.91
C VAL A 207 -2.98 -7.36 -20.30
N GLU A 208 -3.71 -8.30 -20.92
CA GLU A 208 -3.45 -8.70 -22.30
C GLU A 208 -3.83 -7.60 -23.31
N PRO A 209 -3.13 -7.49 -24.46
CA PRO A 209 -3.46 -6.52 -25.50
C PRO A 209 -4.92 -6.59 -25.99
N GLY A 210 -5.50 -7.80 -26.05
CA GLY A 210 -6.89 -8.00 -26.45
C GLY A 210 -7.88 -7.37 -25.47
N TRP A 211 -7.59 -7.43 -24.17
CA TRP A 211 -8.45 -6.86 -23.12
C TRP A 211 -8.46 -5.34 -23.17
N ARG A 212 -7.32 -4.70 -23.47
CA ARG A 212 -7.26 -3.24 -23.64
C ARG A 212 -8.16 -2.74 -24.76
N ALA A 213 -8.22 -3.47 -25.88
CA ALA A 213 -9.08 -3.12 -27.00
C ALA A 213 -10.57 -3.19 -26.61
N VAL A 214 -10.95 -4.21 -25.83
CA VAL A 214 -12.31 -4.34 -25.29
C VAL A 214 -12.63 -3.19 -24.32
N ALA A 215 -11.73 -2.89 -23.36
CA ALA A 215 -11.93 -1.86 -22.34
C ALA A 215 -11.99 -0.42 -22.88
N ARG A 216 -11.43 -0.16 -24.06
CA ARG A 216 -11.55 1.13 -24.76
C ARG A 216 -12.86 1.25 -25.54
N ALA A 217 -13.45 0.13 -25.94
CA ALA A 217 -14.67 0.07 -26.74
C ALA A 217 -15.94 -0.10 -25.89
N GLU A 218 -15.81 -0.24 -24.57
CA GLU A 218 -16.92 -0.44 -23.65
C GLU A 218 -16.82 0.50 -22.45
N ALA A 219 -17.93 1.17 -22.15
CA ALA A 219 -18.03 2.12 -21.05
C ALA A 219 -18.76 1.52 -19.85
N ASP A 220 -19.71 0.62 -20.08
CA ASP A 220 -20.49 -0.03 -19.02
C ASP A 220 -19.67 -1.15 -18.35
N PRO A 221 -19.44 -1.11 -17.03
CA PRO A 221 -18.63 -2.12 -16.34
C PRO A 221 -19.15 -3.56 -16.47
N ALA A 222 -20.47 -3.76 -16.38
CA ALA A 222 -21.06 -5.10 -16.43
C ALA A 222 -20.94 -5.72 -17.83
N GLU A 223 -21.22 -4.94 -18.87
CA GLU A 223 -21.01 -5.34 -20.25
C GLU A 223 -19.51 -5.55 -20.56
N LEU A 224 -18.64 -4.69 -20.01
CA LEU A 224 -17.18 -4.85 -20.14
C LEU A 224 -16.73 -6.19 -19.55
N ALA A 225 -17.19 -6.57 -18.35
CA ALA A 225 -16.87 -7.86 -17.75
C ALA A 225 -17.28 -9.03 -18.65
N ARG A 226 -18.49 -8.97 -19.23
CA ARG A 226 -18.99 -9.99 -20.16
C ARG A 226 -18.11 -10.11 -21.40
N ARG A 227 -17.72 -8.97 -22.00
CA ARG A 227 -16.89 -8.94 -23.21
C ARG A 227 -15.45 -9.37 -22.92
N LEU A 228 -14.90 -9.03 -21.76
CA LEU A 228 -13.60 -9.51 -21.30
C LEU A 228 -13.61 -11.02 -21.11
N GLY A 229 -14.64 -11.58 -20.46
CA GLY A 229 -14.80 -13.04 -20.33
C GLY A 229 -14.87 -13.73 -21.69
N ALA A 230 -15.61 -13.17 -22.65
CA ALA A 230 -15.64 -13.67 -24.03
C ALA A 230 -14.29 -13.55 -24.77
N ALA A 231 -13.44 -12.61 -24.36
CA ALA A 231 -12.08 -12.42 -24.86
C ALA A 231 -11.03 -13.25 -24.08
N GLY A 232 -11.44 -14.15 -23.19
CA GLY A 232 -10.56 -15.04 -22.44
C GLY A 232 -9.99 -14.47 -21.14
N CYS A 233 -10.52 -13.33 -20.64
CA CYS A 233 -10.15 -12.83 -19.32
C CYS A 233 -10.77 -13.69 -18.22
N GLU A 234 -9.94 -14.44 -17.51
CA GLU A 234 -10.34 -15.25 -16.34
C GLU A 234 -9.88 -14.66 -15.01
N HIS A 235 -9.29 -13.45 -15.02
CA HIS A 235 -8.71 -12.87 -13.81
C HIS A 235 -9.81 -12.48 -12.80
N PRO A 236 -9.91 -13.15 -11.63
CA PRO A 236 -11.07 -13.03 -10.74
C PRO A 236 -11.24 -11.61 -10.17
N VAL A 237 -10.13 -10.94 -9.85
CA VAL A 237 -10.14 -9.57 -9.33
C VAL A 237 -10.67 -8.57 -10.35
N ILE A 238 -10.24 -8.68 -11.62
CA ILE A 238 -10.69 -7.79 -12.71
C ILE A 238 -12.19 -7.99 -12.93
N LEU A 239 -12.64 -9.23 -13.05
CA LEU A 239 -14.06 -9.51 -13.28
C LEU A 239 -14.92 -9.08 -12.09
N ARG A 240 -14.51 -9.39 -10.86
CA ARG A 240 -15.22 -8.97 -9.64
C ARG A 240 -15.35 -7.46 -9.55
N ALA A 241 -14.27 -6.70 -9.76
CA ALA A 241 -14.30 -5.25 -9.66
C ALA A 241 -15.24 -4.58 -10.68
N LEU A 242 -15.61 -5.28 -11.75
CA LEU A 242 -16.53 -4.77 -12.77
C LEU A 242 -18.00 -5.13 -12.51
N VAL A 243 -18.29 -6.20 -11.75
CA VAL A 243 -19.67 -6.69 -11.55
C VAL A 243 -20.14 -6.70 -10.10
N ASP A 244 -19.22 -6.74 -9.14
CA ASP A 244 -19.45 -6.92 -7.70
C ASP A 244 -18.45 -6.10 -6.87
N ALA A 245 -18.20 -4.86 -7.33
CA ALA A 245 -17.44 -3.88 -6.57
C ALA A 245 -18.21 -3.42 -5.33
N VAL A 246 -17.52 -3.36 -4.19
CA VAL A 246 -18.10 -2.86 -2.94
C VAL A 246 -17.93 -1.33 -2.83
N ASP A 247 -16.92 -0.78 -3.51
CA ASP A 247 -16.68 0.67 -3.60
C ASP A 247 -16.35 1.07 -5.05
N ALA A 248 -16.73 2.28 -5.45
CA ALA A 248 -16.49 2.80 -6.81
C ALA A 248 -14.99 2.86 -7.16
N TYR A 249 -14.11 3.00 -6.16
CA TYR A 249 -12.66 2.93 -6.38
C TYR A 249 -12.25 1.57 -6.95
N GLU A 250 -12.88 0.46 -6.55
CA GLU A 250 -12.55 -0.88 -7.08
C GLU A 250 -12.71 -0.93 -8.60
N THR A 251 -13.86 -0.46 -9.10
CA THR A 251 -14.10 -0.39 -10.54
C THR A 251 -13.15 0.60 -11.21
N GLY A 252 -12.94 1.77 -10.60
CA GLY A 252 -12.10 2.84 -11.15
C GLY A 252 -10.68 2.38 -11.45
N TRP A 253 -9.98 1.78 -10.48
CA TRP A 253 -8.59 1.38 -10.69
C TRP A 253 -8.44 0.24 -11.71
N VAL A 254 -9.42 -0.67 -11.79
CA VAL A 254 -9.43 -1.73 -12.81
C VAL A 254 -9.65 -1.15 -14.20
N LEU A 255 -10.51 -0.14 -14.34
CA LEU A 255 -10.67 0.57 -15.61
C LEU A 255 -9.38 1.28 -16.02
N ASP A 256 -8.69 1.94 -15.10
CA ASP A 256 -7.39 2.57 -15.35
C ASP A 256 -6.37 1.53 -15.83
N LEU A 257 -6.25 0.42 -15.09
CA LEU A 257 -5.34 -0.67 -15.42
C LEU A 257 -5.60 -1.24 -16.82
N LEU A 258 -6.88 -1.51 -17.14
CA LEU A 258 -7.29 -2.06 -18.43
C LEU A 258 -7.07 -1.09 -19.59
N ARG A 259 -7.16 0.23 -19.35
CA ARG A 259 -7.08 1.23 -20.43
C ARG A 259 -5.64 1.66 -20.72
N GLY A 260 -4.76 1.54 -19.73
CA GLY A 260 -3.33 1.90 -19.82
C GLY A 260 -3.18 3.41 -19.87
#